data_AF-A0A7Y5KSB1-F1
#
_entry.id   AF-A0A7Y5KSB1-F1
#
_cell.length_a   1.000
_cell.length_b   1.000
_cell.length_c   1.000
_cell.angle_alpha   90.00
_cell.angle_beta   90.00
_cell.angle_gamma   90.00
#
_symmetry.space_group_name_H-M   'P 1'
#
loop_
_entity.id
_entity.type
_entity.pdbx_description
1 polymer ?
#
loop_
_entity_poly.entity_id
_entity_poly.type
_entity_poly.pdbx_seq_one_letter_code
_entity_poly.pdbx_strand_id
1 'polypeptide(L)'
;MKLIALALATLAALVAIGNIAGIASVVRDRRQGSTRGYSPVPLLSLIFSATSWALGHTHFGRWLLLPAAIDPGTWMVPVALVLLLRNSLRPR
;
A
#
# COMPACT_ATOMS: atom_id res chain seq x y z
N MET A 1 16.92 11.81 -13.82
CA MET A 1 15.63 11.22 -13.45
C MET A 1 15.74 9.82 -12.82
N LYS A 2 16.69 8.96 -13.23
CA LYS A 2 16.91 7.62 -12.63
C LYS A 2 17.02 7.60 -11.10
N LEU A 3 17.83 8.48 -10.52
CA LEU A 3 18.03 8.56 -9.06
C LEU A 3 16.73 8.94 -8.31
N ILE A 4 15.94 9.86 -8.87
CA ILE A 4 14.65 10.27 -8.30
C ILE A 4 13.65 9.11 -8.36
N ALA A 5 13.57 8.42 -9.51
CA ALA A 5 12.72 7.24 -9.64
C ALA A 5 13.12 6.15 -8.64
N LEU A 6 14.41 5.88 -8.47
CA LEU A 6 14.91 4.93 -7.50
C LEU A 6 14.58 5.34 -6.06
N ALA A 7 14.81 6.61 -5.69
CA ALA A 7 14.48 7.12 -4.36
C ALA A 7 12.98 6.96 -4.05
N LEU A 8 12.10 7.29 -5.01
CA LEU A 8 10.65 7.11 -4.86
C LEU A 8 10.25 5.63 -4.74
N ALA A 9 10.88 4.72 -5.51
CA ALA A 9 10.63 3.29 -5.38
C ALA A 9 11.08 2.76 -4.01
N THR A 10 12.21 3.24 -3.49
CA THR A 10 12.68 2.90 -2.15
C THR A 10 11.71 3.40 -1.08
N LEU A 11 11.20 4.63 -1.19
CA LEU A 11 10.16 5.14 -0.29
C LEU A 11 8.87 4.31 -0.38
N ALA A 12 8.44 3.93 -1.58
CA ALA A 12 7.30 3.05 -1.79
C ALA A 12 7.50 1.70 -1.08
N ALA A 13 8.69 1.12 -1.17
CA ALA A 13 9.05 -0.13 -0.51
C ALA A 13 9.06 0.01 1.02
N LEU A 14 9.59 1.10 1.57
CA LEU A 14 9.56 1.36 3.01
C LEU A 14 8.13 1.48 3.55
N VAL A 15 7.24 2.17 2.81
CA VAL A 15 5.82 2.25 3.17
C VAL A 15 5.18 0.86 3.14
N ALA A 16 5.41 0.07 2.10
CA ALA A 16 4.87 -1.28 1.98
C ALA A 16 5.34 -2.18 3.14
N ILE A 17 6.64 -2.15 3.47
CA ILE A 17 7.21 -2.88 4.61
C ILE A 17 6.59 -2.40 5.93
N GLY A 18 6.45 -1.09 6.13
CA GLY A 18 5.83 -0.52 7.31
C GLY A 18 4.38 -0.98 7.50
N ASN A 19 3.59 -0.98 6.43
CA ASN A 19 2.22 -1.47 6.44
C ASN A 19 2.16 -2.98 6.76
N ILE A 20 3.02 -3.79 6.14
CA ILE A 20 3.10 -5.24 6.43
C ILE A 20 3.49 -5.49 7.88
N ALA A 21 4.52 -4.79 8.39
CA ALA A 21 5.00 -4.93 9.75
C ALA A 21 3.95 -4.49 10.78
N GLY A 22 3.23 -3.39 10.53
CA GLY A 22 2.16 -2.92 11.39
C GLY A 22 0.95 -3.86 11.43
N ILE A 23 0.61 -4.51 10.31
CA ILE A 23 -0.42 -5.55 10.31
C ILE A 23 0.08 -6.79 11.08
N ALA A 24 1.32 -7.21 10.83
CA ALA A 24 1.91 -8.36 11.52
C ALA A 24 1.99 -8.15 13.04
N SER A 25 2.30 -6.94 13.50
CA SER A 25 2.31 -6.60 14.93
C SER A 25 0.91 -6.69 15.53
N VAL A 26 -0.13 -6.20 14.86
CA VAL A 26 -1.52 -6.36 15.34
C VAL A 26 -1.94 -7.82 15.40
N VAL A 27 -1.58 -8.63 14.39
CA VAL A 27 -1.88 -10.06 14.41
C VAL A 27 -1.18 -10.75 15.59
N ARG A 28 0.07 -10.37 15.89
CA ARG A 28 0.82 -10.87 17.04
C ARG A 28 0.20 -10.43 18.37
N ASP A 29 -0.11 -9.15 18.50
CA ASP A 29 -0.66 -8.55 19.72
C ASP A 29 -2.06 -9.10 20.04
N ARG A 30 -2.88 -9.34 19.01
CA ARG A 30 -4.19 -9.99 19.18
C ARG A 30 -4.09 -11.41 19.73
N ARG A 31 -3.07 -12.18 19.33
CA ARG A 31 -2.82 -13.52 19.90
C ARG A 31 -2.45 -13.46 21.39
N GLN A 32 -2.02 -12.29 21.88
CA GLN A 32 -1.69 -12.05 23.29
C GLN A 32 -2.83 -11.36 24.05
N GLY A 33 -4.03 -11.23 23.45
CA GLY A 33 -5.20 -10.61 24.09
C GLY A 33 -5.23 -9.08 24.03
N SER A 34 -4.32 -8.44 23.29
CA SER A 34 -4.33 -6.99 23.10
C SER A 34 -5.40 -6.54 22.10
N THR A 35 -6.04 -5.41 22.40
CA THR A 35 -7.00 -4.74 21.51
C THR A 35 -6.36 -3.62 20.68
N ARG A 36 -5.04 -3.42 20.78
CA ARG A 36 -4.34 -2.37 20.01
C ARG A 36 -4.48 -2.65 18.51
N GLY A 37 -4.93 -1.62 17.79
CA GLY A 37 -5.01 -1.61 16.34
C GLY A 37 -3.81 -0.92 15.71
N TYR A 38 -3.66 -1.12 14.40
CA TYR A 38 -2.71 -0.41 13.55
C TYR A 38 -3.51 0.22 12.42
N SER A 39 -3.22 1.49 12.13
CA SER A 39 -3.76 2.17 10.96
C SER A 39 -2.68 2.13 9.87
N PRO A 40 -2.88 1.37 8.77
CA PRO A 40 -1.99 1.46 7.64
C PRO A 40 -2.05 2.87 7.03
N VAL A 41 -1.01 3.25 6.31
CA VAL A 41 -1.01 4.47 5.49
C VAL A 41 -1.45 4.05 4.09
N PRO A 42 -2.76 4.18 3.75
CA PRO A 42 -3.26 3.71 2.47
C PRO A 42 -2.69 4.56 1.33
N LEU A 43 -2.60 3.98 0.14
CA LEU A 43 -2.26 4.65 -1.13
C LEU A 43 -0.86 5.27 -1.25
N LEU A 44 -0.11 5.45 -0.16
CA LEU A 44 1.15 6.17 -0.22
C LEU A 44 2.22 5.38 -1.00
N SER A 45 2.28 4.06 -0.84
CA SER A 45 3.14 3.20 -1.68
C SER A 45 2.74 3.25 -3.16
N LEU A 46 1.44 3.28 -3.46
CA LEU A 46 0.92 3.40 -4.82
C LEU A 46 1.33 4.73 -5.48
N ILE A 47 1.17 5.85 -4.77
CA ILE A 47 1.54 7.18 -5.27
C ILE A 47 3.05 7.22 -5.57
N PHE A 48 3.88 6.75 -4.64
CA PHE A 48 5.33 6.72 -4.84
C PHE A 48 5.76 5.78 -5.97
N SER A 49 5.18 4.58 -6.06
CA SER A 49 5.45 3.63 -7.16
C SER A 49 4.99 4.16 -8.53
N ALA A 50 3.81 4.76 -8.63
CA ALA A 50 3.31 5.33 -9.87
C ALA A 50 4.17 6.50 -10.34
N THR A 51 4.56 7.38 -9.41
CA THR A 51 5.45 8.52 -9.71
C THR A 51 6.85 8.04 -10.10
N SER A 52 7.39 7.05 -9.39
CA SER A 52 8.64 6.40 -9.75
C SER A 52 8.60 5.82 -11.16
N TRP A 53 7.54 5.08 -11.50
CA TRP A 53 7.33 4.50 -12.82
C TRP A 53 7.25 5.59 -13.90
N ALA A 54 6.46 6.64 -13.70
CA ALA A 54 6.36 7.74 -14.66
C ALA A 54 7.74 8.35 -14.99
N LEU A 55 8.61 8.49 -13.99
CA LEU A 55 9.95 9.09 -14.13
C LEU A 55 11.05 8.11 -14.56
N GLY A 56 10.83 6.79 -14.46
CA GLY A 56 11.88 5.77 -14.60
C GLY A 56 11.51 4.53 -15.43
N HIS A 57 10.31 4.46 -16.01
CA HIS A 57 9.81 3.28 -16.71
C HIS A 57 10.69 2.83 -17.88
N THR A 58 11.37 3.75 -18.57
CA THR A 58 12.27 3.45 -19.69
C THR A 58 13.51 2.65 -19.26
N HIS A 59 13.87 2.69 -17.97
CA HIS A 59 15.07 2.04 -17.45
C HIS A 59 14.76 0.83 -16.56
N PHE A 60 13.73 0.92 -15.73
CA PHE A 60 13.40 -0.11 -14.74
C PHE A 60 12.10 -0.86 -15.08
N GLY A 61 11.38 -0.45 -16.12
CA GLY A 61 10.13 -1.08 -16.53
C GLY A 61 9.07 -1.06 -15.44
N ARG A 62 8.23 -2.10 -15.42
CA ARG A 62 7.11 -2.23 -14.46
C ARG A 62 7.55 -2.62 -13.04
N TRP A 63 8.82 -2.94 -12.82
CA TRP A 63 9.34 -3.33 -11.50
C TRP A 63 9.17 -2.25 -10.44
N LEU A 64 9.11 -0.97 -10.83
CA LEU A 64 8.88 0.16 -9.92
C LEU A 64 7.47 0.15 -9.29
N LEU A 65 6.54 -0.64 -9.84
CA LEU A 65 5.19 -0.83 -9.30
C LEU A 65 5.11 -1.97 -8.28
N LEU A 66 6.17 -2.76 -8.13
CA LEU A 66 6.18 -3.92 -7.23
C LEU A 66 5.86 -3.54 -5.77
N PRO A 67 6.41 -2.46 -5.19
CA PRO A 67 6.09 -2.08 -3.81
C PRO A 67 4.59 -1.85 -3.58
N ALA A 68 3.92 -1.16 -4.50
CA ALA A 68 2.49 -0.94 -4.43
C ALA A 68 1.68 -2.22 -4.64
N ALA A 69 2.18 -3.14 -5.49
CA ALA A 69 1.51 -4.41 -5.76
C ALA A 69 1.50 -5.35 -4.54
N ILE A 70 2.50 -5.28 -3.66
CA ILE A 70 2.60 -6.12 -2.46
C ILE A 70 2.10 -5.43 -1.18
N ASP A 71 1.79 -4.13 -1.23
CA ASP A 71 1.35 -3.37 -0.06
C ASP A 71 -0.14 -3.62 0.25
N PRO A 72 -0.48 -4.22 1.40
CA PRO A 72 -1.87 -4.40 1.82
C PRO A 72 -2.62 -3.07 1.93
N GLY A 73 -1.93 -1.97 2.26
CA GLY A 73 -2.51 -0.63 2.31
C GLY A 73 -3.01 -0.14 0.95
N THR A 74 -2.41 -0.60 -0.15
CA THR A 74 -2.89 -0.33 -1.51
C THR A 74 -4.10 -1.19 -1.86
N TRP A 75 -4.13 -2.45 -1.41
CA TRP A 75 -5.26 -3.36 -1.66
C TRP A 75 -6.54 -2.95 -0.94
N MET A 76 -6.44 -2.18 0.15
CA MET A 76 -7.62 -1.67 0.86
C MET A 76 -8.51 -0.78 0.00
N VAL A 77 -7.98 -0.17 -1.07
CA VAL A 77 -8.73 0.78 -1.92
C VAL A 77 -9.80 0.08 -2.77
N PRO A 78 -9.49 -0.94 -3.59
CA PRO A 78 -10.53 -1.67 -4.30
C PRO A 78 -11.52 -2.34 -3.34
N VAL A 79 -11.05 -2.83 -2.18
CA VAL A 79 -11.92 -3.41 -1.15
C VAL A 79 -12.90 -2.36 -0.60
N ALA A 80 -12.41 -1.17 -0.23
CA ALA A 80 -13.24 -0.08 0.26
C ALA A 80 -14.25 0.38 -0.81
N LEU A 81 -13.84 0.46 -2.07
CA LEU A 81 -14.71 0.82 -3.19
C LEU A 81 -15.85 -0.20 -3.36
N VAL A 82 -15.55 -1.50 -3.34
CA VAL A 82 -16.57 -2.57 -3.43
C VAL A 82 -17.54 -2.50 -2.25
N LEU A 83 -17.04 -2.26 -1.03
CA LEU A 83 -17.89 -2.14 0.16
C LEU A 83 -18.80 -0.91 0.11
N LEU A 84 -18.29 0.23 -0.36
CA LEU A 84 -19.09 1.45 -0.56
C LEU A 84 -20.19 1.22 -1.60
N LEU A 85 -19.84 0.66 -2.76
CA LEU A 85 -20.82 0.36 -3.81
C LEU A 85 -21.91 -0.59 -3.31
N ARG A 86 -21.54 -1.65 -2.57
CA ARG A 86 -22.50 -2.59 -1.99
C ARG A 86 -23.45 -1.91 -1.00
N ASN A 87 -22.94 -1.00 -0.18
CA ASN A 87 -23.76 -0.30 0.82
C ASN A 87 -24.68 0.75 0.17
N SER A 88 -24.25 1.39 -0.92
CA SER A 88 -25.08 2.30 -1.71
C SER A 88 -26.20 1.60 -2.47
N LEU A 89 -26.04 0.31 -2.80
CA LEU A 89 -27.01 -0.50 -3.55
C LEU A 89 -28.00 -1.26 -2.65
N ARG A 90 -27.87 -1.20 -1.32
CA ARG A 90 -28.90 -1.73 -0.41
C ARG A 90 -30.00 -0.69 -0.23
N PRO A 91 -31.22 -0.89 -0.79
CA PRO A 91 -32.36 -0.04 -0.44
C PRO A 91 -32.61 -0.15 1.07
N ARG A 92 -32.78 0.99 1.73
CA ARG A 92 -33.17 1.08 3.14
C ARG A 92 -34.57 0.55 3.34
#